data_AF-A0A963MMG4-F1
#
_entry.id   AF-A0A963MMG4-F1
#
_cell.length_a   1.000
_cell.length_b   1.000
_cell.length_c   1.000
_cell.angle_alpha   90.00
_cell.angle_beta   90.00
_cell.angle_gamma   90.00
#
_symmetry.space_group_name_H-M   'P 1'
#
loop_
_entity.id
_entity.type
_entity.pdbx_description
1 polymer ?
#
loop_
_entity_poly.entity_id
_entity_poly.type
_entity_poly.pdbx_seq_one_letter_code
_entity_poly.pdbx_strand_id
1 'polypeptide(L)' 'MNMRLTQAPIDTLCANALRFLAIDAVEAAKSGHPGMPMGMAEIAVALWTRHLKHDPADPAWADRDRF' A
#
# COMPACT_ATOMS: atom_id res chain seq x y z
N MET A 1 18.29 5.97 30.59
CA MET A 1 17.67 4.81 29.92
C MET A 1 17.20 5.28 28.55
N ASN A 2 18.07 5.23 27.54
CA ASN A 2 17.77 5.76 26.21
C ASN A 2 17.11 4.65 25.37
N MET A 3 15.79 4.68 25.32
CA MET A 3 14.99 3.83 24.45
C MET A 3 15.18 4.34 23.01
N ARG A 4 16.13 3.76 22.27
CA ARG A 4 16.16 3.91 20.81
C ARG A 4 14.92 3.21 20.29
N LEU A 5 13.89 3.99 19.93
CA LEU A 5 12.79 3.50 19.11
C LEU A 5 13.42 3.01 17.80
N THR A 6 13.50 1.71 17.60
CA THR A 6 13.90 1.15 16.31
C THR A 6 12.81 1.55 15.33
N GLN A 7 13.13 2.47 14.41
CA GLN A 7 12.20 2.88 13.38
C GLN A 7 11.80 1.65 12.57
N ALA A 8 10.49 1.48 12.34
CA ALA A 8 10.00 0.37 11.54
C ALA A 8 10.57 0.46 10.11
N PRO A 9 10.84 -0.68 9.45
CA PRO A 9 11.24 -0.68 8.04
C PRO A 9 10.22 0.10 7.19
N ILE A 10 10.71 0.83 6.18
CA ILE A 10 9.84 1.68 5.36
C ILE A 10 8.72 0.89 4.69
N ASP A 11 9.01 -0.31 4.19
CA ASP A 11 8.02 -1.23 3.61
C ASP A 11 6.89 -1.57 4.59
N THR A 12 7.21 -1.75 5.87
CA THR A 12 6.21 -2.01 6.93
C THR A 12 5.34 -0.79 7.17
N LEU A 13 5.91 0.42 7.15
CA LEU A 13 5.14 1.67 7.26
C LEU A 13 4.23 1.86 6.04
N CYS A 14 4.71 1.59 4.83
CA CYS A 14 3.89 1.64 3.62
C CYS A 14 2.75 0.62 3.65
N ALA A 15 3.03 -0.62 4.05
CA ALA A 15 2.01 -1.65 4.18
C ALA A 15 0.93 -1.23 5.20
N ASN A 16 1.34 -0.75 6.37
CA ASN A 16 0.40 -0.26 7.38
C ASN A 16 -0.38 0.97 6.89
N ALA A 17 0.24 1.88 6.14
CA ALA A 17 -0.47 3.01 5.54
C ALA A 17 -1.59 2.52 4.60
N LEU A 18 -1.31 1.53 3.74
CA LEU A 18 -2.33 0.92 2.88
C LEU A 18 -3.47 0.28 3.69
N ARG A 19 -3.15 -0.43 4.79
CA ARG A 19 -4.15 -1.04 5.67
C ARG A 19 -5.10 0.01 6.24
N PHE A 20 -4.55 1.06 6.85
CA PHE A 20 -5.36 2.04 7.54
C PHE A 20 -6.13 2.94 6.57
N LEU A 21 -5.56 3.28 5.40
CA LEU A 21 -6.33 3.95 4.34
C LEU A 21 -7.53 3.11 3.89
N ALA A 22 -7.38 1.78 3.76
CA ALA A 22 -8.49 0.91 3.40
C ALA A 22 -9.52 0.77 4.54
N ILE A 23 -9.08 0.64 5.79
CA ILE A 23 -9.96 0.58 6.97
C ILE A 23 -10.79 1.87 7.07
N ASP A 24 -10.12 3.03 7.03
CA ASP A 24 -10.76 4.34 7.19
C ASP A 24 -11.75 4.62 6.06
N ALA A 25 -11.41 4.26 4.82
CA ALA A 25 -12.30 4.42 3.67
C ALA A 25 -13.57 3.55 3.80
N VAL A 26 -13.43 2.29 4.21
CA VAL A 26 -14.57 1.38 4.41
C VAL A 26 -15.46 1.86 5.55
N GLU A 27 -14.86 2.28 6.67
CA GLU A 27 -15.60 2.80 7.83
C GLU A 27 -16.37 4.08 7.45
N ALA A 28 -15.71 5.03 6.79
CA ALA A 28 -16.34 6.26 6.34
C ALA A 28 -17.50 6.01 5.37
N ALA A 29 -17.36 5.03 4.46
CA ALA A 29 -18.42 4.64 3.53
C ALA A 29 -19.52 3.76 4.17
N LYS A 30 -19.29 3.25 5.40
CA LYS A 30 -20.14 2.23 6.06
C LYS A 30 -20.41 1.01 5.17
N SER A 31 -19.48 0.71 4.26
CA SER A 31 -19.64 -0.31 3.22
C SER A 31 -18.27 -0.66 2.62
N GLY A 32 -18.04 -1.94 2.37
CA GLY A 32 -16.83 -2.45 1.72
C GLY A 32 -16.22 -3.67 2.41
N HIS A 33 -15.04 -4.09 1.93
CA HIS A 33 -14.35 -5.30 2.40
C HIS A 33 -12.92 -4.96 2.84
N PRO A 34 -12.68 -4.71 4.15
CA PRO A 34 -11.36 -4.29 4.63
C PRO A 34 -10.38 -5.48 4.76
N GLY A 35 -10.89 -6.71 4.91
CA GLY A 35 -10.08 -7.89 5.17
C GLY A 35 -9.05 -8.22 4.08
N MET A 36 -9.46 -8.14 2.80
CA MET A 36 -8.53 -8.41 1.69
C MET A 36 -7.43 -7.33 1.56
N PRO A 37 -7.75 -6.01 1.56
CA PRO A 37 -6.73 -4.97 1.64
C PRO A 37 -5.76 -5.14 2.81
N MET A 38 -6.27 -5.53 3.99
CA MET A 38 -5.43 -5.76 5.17
C MET A 38 -4.45 -6.94 4.99
N GLY A 39 -4.92 -8.03 4.38
CA GLY A 39 -4.12 -9.24 4.16
C GLY A 39 -3.13 -9.13 3.00
N MET A 40 -3.39 -8.25 2.03
CA MET A 40 -2.60 -8.13 0.79
C MET A 40 -1.63 -6.94 0.77
N ALA A 41 -1.55 -6.15 1.85
CA ALA A 41 -0.80 -4.90 1.88
C ALA A 41 0.69 -5.05 1.55
N GLU A 42 1.38 -6.07 2.07
CA GLU A 42 2.79 -6.35 1.74
C GLU A 42 2.98 -6.71 0.27
N ILE A 43 2.04 -7.47 -0.30
CA ILE A 43 2.07 -7.85 -1.71
C ILE A 43 1.88 -6.60 -2.58
N ALA A 44 0.96 -5.71 -2.20
CA ALA A 44 0.77 -4.44 -2.88
C ALA A 44 2.04 -3.57 -2.83
N VAL A 45 2.70 -3.45 -1.66
CA VAL A 45 3.98 -2.74 -1.55
C VAL A 45 5.02 -3.37 -2.48
N ALA A 46 5.20 -4.68 -2.44
CA ALA A 46 6.19 -5.36 -3.29
C ALA A 46 5.91 -5.14 -4.78
N LEU A 47 4.67 -5.35 -5.21
CA LEU A 47 4.25 -5.22 -6.61
C LEU A 47 4.48 -3.80 -7.12
N TRP A 48 3.92 -2.80 -6.43
CA TRP A 48 3.91 -1.41 -6.89
C TRP A 48 5.24 -0.67 -6.74
N THR A 49 6.11 -1.09 -5.81
CA THR A 49 7.40 -0.41 -5.60
C THR A 49 8.58 -1.07 -6.30
N ARG A 50 8.50 -2.38 -6.62
CA ARG A 50 9.64 -3.14 -7.15
C ARG A 50 9.39 -3.86 -8.47
N HIS A 51 8.14 -4.20 -8.79
CA HIS A 51 7.84 -5.11 -9.90
C HIS A 51 7.04 -4.47 -11.04
N LEU A 52 6.19 -3.49 -10.77
CA LEU A 52 5.42 -2.81 -11.80
C LEU A 52 6.25 -1.75 -12.53
N LYS A 53 6.41 -1.94 -13.83
CA LYS A 53 6.84 -0.89 -14.75
C LYS A 53 5.66 0.03 -15.04
N HIS A 54 5.61 1.18 -14.36
CA HIS A 54 4.53 2.15 -14.49
C HIS A 54 5.05 3.58 -14.31
N ASP A 55 4.32 4.55 -14.87
CA ASP A 55 4.55 5.98 -14.65
C ASP A 55 3.24 6.63 -14.22
N PRO A 56 3.10 7.05 -12.95
CA PRO A 56 1.91 7.77 -12.48
C PRO A 56 1.66 9.12 -13.19
N ALA A 57 2.70 9.74 -13.77
CA ALA A 57 2.56 11.00 -14.51
C ALA A 57 2.09 10.79 -15.96
N ASP A 58 2.33 9.60 -16.53
CA ASP A 58 1.75 9.17 -17.81
C ASP A 58 1.05 7.80 -17.71
N PRO A 59 -0.16 7.75 -17.14
CA PRO A 59 -0.95 6.52 -17.07
C PRO A 59 -1.39 6.00 -18.45
N ALA A 60 -1.26 6.79 -19.51
CA ALA A 60 -1.60 6.39 -20.88
C ALA A 60 -0.43 5.73 -21.62
N TRP A 61 0.78 5.74 -21.04
CA TRP A 61 1.97 5.12 -21.59
C TRP A 61 1.67 3.70 -22.09
N ALA A 62 1.90 3.48 -23.38
CA ALA A 62 1.46 2.28 -24.08
C ALA A 62 2.13 0.99 -23.57
N ASP A 63 3.39 1.07 -23.12
CA ASP A 63 4.25 -0.07 -22.75
C ASP A 63 4.42 -0.22 -21.23
N ARG A 64 3.50 0.35 -20.44
CA ARG A 64 3.41 0.11 -18.99
C ARG A 64 2.81 -1.27 -18.69
N ASP A 65 3.17 -1.84 -17.56
CA ASP A 65 2.51 -3.01 -17.01
C ASP A 65 1.06 -2.69 -16.60
N ARG A 66 0.18 -3.69 -16.64
CA ARG A 66 -1.26 -3.53 -16.34
C ARG A 66 -1.64 -4.37 -15.13
N PHE A 67 -2.19 -3.72 -14.11
CA PHE A 67 -2.75 -4.30 -12.89
C PHE A 67 -4.19 -3.82 -12.71
#